data_AF-A0A661G2E7-F1
#
_entry.id   AF-A0A661G2E7-F1
#
_cell.length_a   1.000
_cell.length_b   1.000
_cell.length_c   1.000
_cell.angle_alpha   90.00
_cell.angle_beta   90.00
_cell.angle_gamma   90.00
#
_symmetry.space_group_name_H-M   'P 1'
#
loop_
_entity.id
_entity.type
_entity.pdbx_description
1 polymer ?
#
loop_
_entity_poly.entity_id
_entity_poly.type
_entity_poly.pdbx_seq_one_letter_code
_entity_poly.pdbx_strand_id
1 'polypeptide(L)' 'QEIKEGMVFALETYCPASDGFSAARIEEEVVVTNDGCKVITLFPAEELPIANPY' A
#
# COMPACT_ATOMS: atom_id res chain seq x y z
N GLN A 1 19.34 8.80 -5.24
CA GLN A 1 19.20 9.65 -4.04
C GLN A 1 19.07 8.73 -2.86
N GLU A 2 19.71 9.03 -1.72
CA GLU A 2 19.58 8.18 -0.53
C GLU A 2 18.25 8.43 0.18
N ILE A 3 17.72 7.38 0.83
CA ILE A 3 16.53 7.47 1.68
C ILE A 3 16.91 8.23 2.96
N LYS A 4 16.07 9.17 3.37
CA LYS A 4 16.30 10.03 4.54
C LYS A 4 15.10 9.99 5.48
N GLU A 5 15.38 10.17 6.77
CA GLU A 5 14.33 10.37 7.79
C GLU A 5 13.36 11.49 7.37
N GLY A 6 12.06 11.26 7.59
CA GLY A 6 10.98 12.16 7.20
C GLY A 6 10.53 12.02 5.74
N MET A 7 11.21 11.24 4.90
CA MET A 7 10.67 10.87 3.60
C MET A 7 9.45 9.98 3.75
N VAL A 8 8.50 10.14 2.82
CA VAL A 8 7.27 9.36 2.76
C VAL A 8 7.23 8.61 1.43
N PHE A 9 6.89 7.33 1.48
CA PHE A 9 6.80 6.46 0.32
C PHE A 9 5.45 5.77 0.28
N ALA A 10 4.86 5.73 -0.91
CA ALA A 10 3.85 4.75 -1.26
C ALA A 10 4.53 3.40 -1.50
N LEU A 11 4.10 2.38 -0.76
CA LEU A 11 4.49 1.00 -0.98
C LEU A 11 3.31 0.28 -1.63
N GLU A 12 3.49 -0.06 -2.91
CA GLU A 12 2.42 -0.64 -3.73
C GLU A 12 2.67 -2.11 -4.07
N THR A 13 1.59 -2.88 -4.17
CA THR A 13 1.60 -4.21 -4.77
C THR A 13 0.41 -4.38 -5.72
N TYR A 14 0.61 -5.22 -6.73
CA TYR A 14 -0.36 -5.47 -7.79
C TYR A 14 -0.46 -6.98 -8.04
N CYS A 15 -1.69 -7.50 -8.02
CA CYS A 15 -2.00 -8.89 -8.31
C CYS A 15 -3.08 -8.97 -9.41
N PRO A 16 -2.73 -9.34 -10.66
CA PRO A 16 -3.70 -9.48 -11.73
C PRO A 16 -4.59 -10.71 -11.52
N ALA A 17 -5.87 -10.60 -11.88
CA ALA A 17 -6.76 -11.75 -11.97
C ALA A 17 -6.55 -12.53 -13.28
N SER A 18 -7.04 -13.77 -13.33
CA SER A 18 -6.92 -14.64 -14.51
C SER A 18 -7.89 -14.28 -15.65
N ASP A 19 -8.82 -13.35 -15.44
CA ASP A 19 -9.81 -12.91 -16.43
C ASP A 19 -9.23 -11.92 -17.46
N GLY A 20 -8.00 -11.46 -17.26
CA GLY A 20 -7.32 -10.51 -18.13
C GLY A 20 -7.84 -9.07 -18.05
N PHE A 21 -8.73 -8.77 -17.10
CA PHE A 21 -9.35 -7.45 -16.92
C PHE A 21 -9.28 -6.92 -15.49
N SER A 22 -9.42 -7.79 -14.50
CA SER A 22 -9.51 -7.41 -13.09
C SER A 22 -8.15 -7.52 -12.39
N ALA A 23 -7.99 -6.81 -11.28
CA ALA A 23 -6.81 -6.91 -10.42
C ALA A 23 -7.11 -6.45 -8.98
N ALA A 24 -6.34 -6.98 -8.02
CA ALA A 24 -6.22 -6.40 -6.71
C ALA A 24 -4.98 -5.50 -6.66
N ARG A 25 -5.12 -4.30 -6.10
CA ARG A 25 -4.01 -3.40 -5.80
C ARG A 25 -4.15 -2.93 -4.36
N ILE A 26 -3.05 -3.00 -3.63
CA ILE A 26 -2.94 -2.48 -2.26
C ILE A 26 -1.79 -1.48 -2.27
N GLU A 27 -1.99 -0.37 -1.58
CA GLU A 27 -0.99 0.68 -1.36
C GLU A 27 -1.04 1.12 0.09
N GLU A 28 0.12 1.14 0.74
CA GLU A 28 0.28 1.70 2.07
C GLU A 28 1.34 2.79 2.06
N GLU A 29 1.09 3.85 2.81
CA GLU A 29 2.05 4.93 2.98
C GLU A 29 2.92 4.64 4.20
N VAL A 30 4.24 4.73 4.02
CA VAL A 30 5.22 4.61 5.10
C VAL A 30 6.06 5.87 5.21
N VAL A 31 6.30 6.30 6.45
CA VAL A 31 7.29 7.34 6.76
C VAL A 31 8.58 6.69 7.24
N VAL A 32 9.71 7.21 6.78
CA VAL A 32 11.04 6.80 7.25
C VAL A 32 11.33 7.47 8.59
N THR A 33 11.62 6.67 9.60
CA THR A 33 12.07 7.09 10.93
C THR A 33 13.55 6.74 11.12
N ASN A 34 14.14 7.17 12.22
CA ASN A 34 15.53 6.84 12.56
C ASN A 34 15.77 5.35 12.88
N ASP A 35 14.71 4.59 13.17
CA ASP A 35 14.75 3.18 13.59
C ASP A 35 14.08 2.22 12.59
N GLY A 36 13.55 2.72 11.46
CA GLY A 36 12.92 1.91 10.43
C GLY A 36 11.91 2.68 9.58
N CYS A 37 10.92 1.97 9.06
CA CYS A 37 9.75 2.57 8.41
C CYS A 37 8.52 2.34 9.28
N LYS A 38 7.61 3.31 9.30
CA LYS A 38 6.32 3.22 10.01
C LYS A 38 5.17 3.42 9.03
N VAL A 39 4.22 2.49 9.03
CA VAL A 39 2.95 2.63 8.29
C VAL A 39 2.13 3.77 8.88
N ILE A 40 1.63 4.65 8.01
CA ILE A 40 0.77 5.77 8.36
C ILE A 40 -0.62 5.72 7.69
N THR A 41 -0.84 4.77 6.77
CA THR A 41 -2.19 4.45 6.28
C THR A 41 -3.08 3.98 7.44
N LEU A 42 -4.26 4.61 7.58
CA LEU A 42 -5.24 4.26 8.61
C LEU A 42 -6.41 3.43 8.06
N PHE A 43 -6.55 3.35 6.74
CA PHE A 43 -7.58 2.54 6.10
C PHE A 43 -7.26 1.05 6.30
N PRO A 44 -8.23 0.18 6.64
CA PRO A 44 -7.99 -1.21 6.98
C PRO A 44 -7.65 -2.05 5.73
N ALA A 45 -6.41 -1.94 5.27
CA ALA A 45 -5.90 -2.66 4.10
C ALA A 45 -5.81 -4.18 4.31
N GLU A 46 -5.73 -4.63 5.57
CA GLU A 46 -5.66 -6.05 5.96
C GLU A 46 -6.93 -6.84 5.60
N GLU A 47 -8.10 -6.20 5.65
CA GLU A 47 -9.40 -6.85 5.43
C GLU A 47 -9.91 -6.76 3.98
N LEU A 48 -9.14 -6.14 3.07
CA LEU A 48 -9.47 -5.96 1.65
C LEU A 48 -10.97 -5.65 1.40
N PRO A 49 -11.48 -4.53 1.92
CA PRO A 49 -12.90 -4.23 1.82
C PRO A 49 -13.34 -4.08 0.35
N ILE A 50 -14.37 -4.84 -0.03
CA ILE A 50 -14.98 -4.74 -1.36
C ILE A 50 -15.91 -3.53 -1.36
N ALA A 51 -15.50 -2.47 -2.06
CA ALA A 51 -16.26 -1.22 -2.10
C ALA A 51 -17.66 -1.38 -2.73
N ASN A 52 -17.85 -2.31 -3.67
CA ASN A 52 -19.14 -2.65 -4.28
C ASN A 52 -19.22 -4.16 -4.57
N PRO A 53 -20.23 -4.89 -4.06
CA PRO A 53 -20.59 -6.18 -4.63
C PRO A 53 -21.15 -5.94 -6.04
N TYR A 54 -20.53 -6.58 -7.03
CA TYR A 54 -20.93 -6.52 -8.43
C TYR A 54 -22.35 -7.05 -8.66
#